data_AF-F8PI57-F1
#
_entry.id   AF-F8PI57-F1
#
_cell.length_a   1.000
_cell.length_b   1.000
_cell.length_c   1.000
_cell.angle_alpha   90.00
_cell.angle_beta   90.00
_cell.angle_gamma   90.00
#
_symmetry.space_group_name_H-M   'P 1'
#
loop_
_entity.id
_entity.type
_entity.pdbx_description
1 polymer ?
#
loop_
_entity_poly.entity_id
_entity_poly.type
_entity_poly.pdbx_seq_one_letter_code
_entity_poly.pdbx_strand_id
1 'polypeptide(L)'
;REQHIFVDLLKRVPGLERCLMGKASTEEKVIHIADLIQKGANGARSDNTKGIKTTVIDWIMPKGQTLLPHLHCNIRTGCGFNHNYTSALLFSIGLDWSDPETKKKLINGQIQVAGDQWPVMLYANYHYDLKVSWNGLLRSICILFSM
;
A
#
# COMPACT_ATOMS: atom_id res chain seq x y z
N ARG A 1 24.32 8.95 9.72
CA ARG A 1 23.30 8.87 8.64
C ARG A 1 22.41 10.10 8.62
N GLU A 2 21.86 10.51 9.77
CA GLU A 2 20.98 11.69 9.89
C GLU A 2 21.67 13.00 9.48
N GLN A 3 22.93 13.21 9.87
CA GLN A 3 23.69 14.42 9.52
C GLN A 3 23.81 14.62 8.00
N HIS A 4 23.99 13.54 7.24
CA HIS A 4 24.09 13.62 5.78
C HIS A 4 22.76 14.01 5.15
N ILE A 5 21.67 13.39 5.60
CA ILE A 5 20.29 13.74 5.20
C ILE A 5 20.00 15.20 5.51
N PHE A 6 20.41 15.67 6.69
CA PHE A 6 20.24 17.05 7.11
C PHE A 6 20.99 18.03 6.19
N VAL A 7 22.27 17.77 5.89
CA VAL A 7 23.06 18.59 4.97
C VAL A 7 22.45 18.61 3.56
N ASP A 8 21.96 17.47 3.07
CA ASP A 8 21.30 17.40 1.77
C ASP A 8 19.96 18.16 1.75
N LEU A 9 19.23 18.16 2.86
CA LEU A 9 18.01 18.95 3.02
C LEU A 9 18.31 20.45 2.93
N LEU A 10 19.37 20.92 3.59
CA LEU A 10 19.80 22.32 3.54
C LEU A 10 20.18 22.76 2.12
N LYS A 11 20.82 21.88 1.34
CA LYS A 11 21.16 22.16 -0.07
C LYS A 11 19.92 22.25 -0.97
N ARG A 12 18.86 21.50 -0.65
CA ARG A 12 17.64 21.43 -1.47
C ARG A 12 16.63 22.52 -1.16
N VAL A 13 16.62 23.06 0.06
CA VAL A 13 15.66 24.08 0.50
C VAL A 13 16.37 25.41 0.74
N PRO A 14 16.32 26.36 -0.22
CA PRO A 14 16.97 27.65 -0.07
C PRO A 14 16.50 28.38 1.18
N GLY A 15 17.45 28.91 1.96
CA GLY A 15 17.17 29.69 3.16
C GLY A 15 16.85 28.87 4.42
N LEU A 16 16.73 27.54 4.33
CA LEU A 16 16.45 26.69 5.49
C LEU A 16 17.55 26.76 6.54
N GLU A 17 18.82 26.79 6.12
CA GLU A 17 19.98 26.91 7.02
C GLU A 17 19.92 28.21 7.82
N ARG A 18 19.59 29.33 7.17
CA ARG A 18 19.43 30.63 7.82
C ARG A 18 18.26 30.64 8.80
N CYS A 19 17.17 29.97 8.47
CA CYS A 19 16.00 29.87 9.35
C CYS A 19 16.28 29.03 10.60
N LEU A 20 17.06 27.96 10.48
CA LEU A 20 17.38 27.07 11.59
C LEU A 20 18.55 27.57 12.44
N MET A 21 19.60 28.09 11.81
CA MET A 21 20.87 28.46 12.46
C MET A 21 21.12 29.97 12.53
N GLY A 22 20.17 30.80 12.07
CA GLY A 22 20.29 32.24 12.14
C GLY A 22 20.25 32.78 13.56
N LYS A 23 20.87 33.94 13.81
CA LYS A 23 20.91 34.59 15.13
C LYS A 23 19.53 34.93 15.72
N ALA A 24 18.48 34.95 14.89
CA ALA A 24 17.09 35.19 15.29
C ALA A 24 16.21 33.90 15.28
N SER A 25 16.86 32.74 15.19
CA SER A 25 16.22 31.44 15.33
C SER A 25 15.93 31.18 16.81
N THR A 26 14.68 30.88 17.12
CA THR A 26 14.24 30.49 18.45
C THR A 26 13.85 29.02 18.43
N GLU A 27 13.84 28.37 19.59
CA GLU A 27 13.46 26.97 19.71
C GLU A 27 12.06 26.70 19.13
N GLU A 28 11.11 27.61 19.37
CA GLU A 28 9.75 27.49 18.85
C GLU A 28 9.71 27.53 17.31
N LYS A 29 10.56 28.34 16.68
CA LYS A 29 10.67 28.37 15.21
C LYS A 29 11.25 27.07 14.67
N VAL A 30 12.24 26.49 15.34
CA VAL A 30 12.85 25.21 14.94
C VAL A 30 11.82 24.08 15.06
N ILE A 31 11.08 24.02 16.17
CA ILE A 31 9.99 23.04 16.37
C ILE A 31 8.92 23.22 15.30
N HIS A 32 8.52 24.46 15.02
CA HIS A 32 7.53 24.74 13.98
C HIS A 32 7.98 24.29 12.58
N ILE A 33 9.25 24.51 12.22
CA ILE A 33 9.80 24.05 10.95
C ILE A 33 9.82 22.51 10.89
N ALA A 34 10.20 21.84 11.98
CA ALA A 34 10.18 20.39 12.07
C ALA A 34 8.75 19.83 11.87
N ASP A 35 7.75 20.45 12.49
CA ASP A 35 6.34 20.11 12.31
C ASP A 35 5.88 20.26 10.86
N LEU A 36 6.29 21.34 10.19
CA LEU A 36 5.97 21.57 8.78
C LEU A 36 6.59 20.52 7.87
N ILE A 37 7.86 20.15 8.10
CA ILE A 37 8.54 19.07 7.34
C ILE A 37 7.81 17.74 7.57
N GLN A 38 7.48 17.42 8.82
CA GLN A 38 6.78 16.18 9.15
C GLN A 38 5.38 16.13 8.52
N LYS A 39 4.65 17.26 8.55
CA LYS A 39 3.35 17.40 7.88
C LYS A 39 3.47 17.21 6.37
N GLY A 40 4.46 17.82 5.72
CA GLY A 40 4.73 17.66 4.29
C GLY A 40 5.07 16.21 3.92
N ALA A 41 5.95 15.56 4.70
CA ALA A 41 6.31 14.16 4.51
C ALA A 41 5.10 13.22 4.69
N ASN A 42 4.27 13.47 5.69
CA ASN A 42 3.02 12.74 5.91
C ASN A 42 2.03 12.97 4.76
N GLY A 43 1.93 14.20 4.25
CA GLY A 43 1.12 14.56 3.10
C GLY A 43 1.53 13.79 1.85
N ALA A 44 2.82 13.85 1.49
CA ALA A 44 3.35 13.12 0.32
C ALA A 44 3.11 11.60 0.41
N ARG A 45 3.30 10.98 1.59
CA ARG A 45 2.98 9.55 1.81
C ARG A 45 1.49 9.26 1.65
N SER A 46 0.64 10.14 2.18
CA SER A 46 -0.82 10.03 2.08
C SER A 46 -1.28 10.12 0.63
N ASP A 47 -0.75 11.08 -0.13
CA ASP A 47 -1.09 11.29 -1.54
C ASP A 47 -0.63 10.12 -2.41
N ASN A 48 0.59 9.60 -2.19
CA ASN A 48 1.03 8.35 -2.84
C ASN A 48 0.06 7.20 -2.54
N THR A 49 -0.35 7.04 -1.28
CA THR A 49 -1.28 5.97 -0.88
C THR A 49 -2.66 6.14 -1.52
N LYS A 50 -3.15 7.37 -1.67
CA LYS A 50 -4.42 7.67 -2.35
C LYS A 50 -4.36 7.36 -3.85
N GLY A 51 -3.30 7.81 -4.53
CA GLY A 51 -3.10 7.54 -5.96
C GLY A 51 -3.01 6.05 -6.27
N ILE A 52 -2.23 5.30 -5.48
CA ILE A 52 -2.09 3.86 -5.64
C ILE A 52 -3.43 3.14 -5.41
N LYS A 53 -4.22 3.53 -4.41
CA LYS A 53 -5.53 2.90 -4.14
C LYS A 53 -6.47 2.94 -5.34
N THR A 54 -6.58 4.09 -6.00
CA THR A 54 -7.42 4.23 -7.19
C THR A 54 -6.89 3.36 -8.33
N THR A 55 -5.58 3.44 -8.59
CA THR A 55 -4.95 2.72 -9.70
C THR A 55 -5.02 1.19 -9.52
N VAL A 56 -4.88 0.70 -8.29
CA VAL A 56 -5.01 -0.74 -7.98
C VAL A 56 -6.41 -1.25 -8.29
N ILE A 57 -7.47 -0.46 -8.04
CA ILE A 57 -8.84 -0.86 -8.39
C ILE A 57 -8.99 -1.00 -9.90
N ASP A 58 -8.44 -0.06 -10.67
CA ASP A 58 -8.45 -0.13 -12.13
C ASP A 58 -7.67 -1.36 -12.65
N TRP A 59 -6.58 -1.74 -11.98
CA TRP A 59 -5.78 -2.91 -12.35
C TRP A 59 -6.45 -4.26 -12.06
N ILE A 60 -7.18 -4.34 -10.95
CA ILE A 60 -7.88 -5.57 -10.58
C ILE A 60 -9.25 -5.66 -11.27
N MET A 61 -9.85 -4.56 -11.71
CA MET A 61 -11.14 -4.60 -12.41
C MET A 61 -10.99 -5.27 -13.80
N PRO A 62 -11.80 -6.30 -14.11
CA PRO A 62 -11.84 -6.85 -15.47
C PRO A 62 -12.30 -5.79 -16.46
N LYS A 63 -11.64 -5.72 -17.62
CA LYS A 63 -11.96 -4.73 -18.66
C LYS A 63 -13.44 -4.80 -19.06
N GLY A 64 -14.15 -3.68 -18.92
CA GLY A 64 -15.56 -3.56 -19.30
C GLY A 64 -16.56 -4.15 -18.30
N GLN A 65 -16.13 -4.55 -17.11
CA GLN A 65 -17.02 -5.05 -16.05
C GLN A 65 -16.97 -4.15 -14.82
N THR A 66 -18.08 -4.09 -14.08
CA THR A 66 -18.16 -3.43 -12.78
C THR A 66 -18.21 -4.50 -11.69
N LEU A 67 -17.37 -4.37 -10.66
CA LEU A 67 -17.43 -5.25 -9.50
C LEU A 67 -18.73 -5.02 -8.72
N LEU A 68 -19.34 -6.10 -8.24
CA LEU A 68 -20.55 -6.07 -7.44
C LEU A 68 -20.25 -6.65 -6.05
N PRO A 69 -20.45 -5.87 -4.96
CA PRO A 69 -20.76 -4.44 -4.92
C PRO A 69 -19.62 -3.56 -5.45
N HIS A 70 -19.91 -2.32 -5.86
CA HIS A 70 -18.89 -1.43 -6.42
C HIS A 70 -17.79 -1.13 -5.38
N LEU A 71 -16.54 -1.36 -5.76
CA LEU A 71 -15.37 -1.00 -4.94
C LEU A 71 -15.06 0.48 -5.10
N HIS A 72 -15.30 1.25 -4.04
CA HIS A 72 -14.99 2.66 -4.05
C HIS A 72 -13.54 2.91 -3.62
N CYS A 73 -12.74 3.59 -4.45
CA CYS A 73 -11.30 3.80 -4.22
C CYS A 73 -10.93 4.52 -2.93
N ASN A 74 -11.85 5.32 -2.40
CA ASN A 74 -11.63 6.12 -1.20
C ASN A 74 -12.21 5.49 0.07
N ILE A 75 -12.88 4.34 -0.01
CA ILE A 75 -13.54 3.70 1.13
C ILE A 75 -12.85 2.37 1.43
N ARG A 76 -12.32 2.24 2.65
CA ARG A 76 -11.70 0.99 3.11
C ARG A 76 -12.73 -0.06 3.50
N THR A 77 -13.92 0.36 3.91
CA THR A 77 -15.06 -0.50 4.24
C THR A 77 -15.53 -1.27 3.01
N GLY A 78 -15.66 -2.58 3.14
CA GLY A 78 -16.02 -3.43 1.99
C GLY A 78 -14.87 -3.71 1.02
N CYS A 79 -13.61 -3.38 1.36
CA CYS A 79 -12.43 -3.86 0.65
C CYS A 79 -11.77 -5.04 1.39
N GLY A 80 -10.83 -5.71 0.74
CA GLY A 80 -10.05 -6.80 1.33
C GLY A 80 -10.85 -8.10 1.42
N PHE A 81 -10.82 -8.79 2.56
CA PHE A 81 -11.58 -10.02 2.78
C PHE A 81 -13.11 -9.81 2.85
N ASN A 82 -13.58 -8.56 3.00
CA ASN A 82 -15.00 -8.22 3.07
C ASN A 82 -15.71 -8.16 1.71
N HIS A 83 -14.99 -8.40 0.61
CA HIS A 83 -15.56 -8.34 -0.74
C HIS A 83 -15.07 -9.51 -1.58
N ASN A 84 -16.01 -10.27 -2.14
CA ASN A 84 -15.78 -11.56 -2.80
C ASN A 84 -14.65 -11.55 -3.85
N TYR A 85 -14.53 -10.47 -4.62
CA TYR A 85 -13.49 -10.36 -5.64
C TYR A 85 -12.08 -10.11 -5.04
N THR A 86 -11.92 -9.06 -4.23
CA THR A 86 -10.64 -8.73 -3.58
C THR A 86 -10.20 -9.81 -2.62
N SER A 87 -11.14 -10.47 -1.96
CA SER A 87 -10.85 -11.57 -1.06
C SER A 87 -10.28 -12.76 -1.82
N ALA A 88 -10.81 -13.10 -3.00
CA ALA A 88 -10.26 -14.17 -3.84
C ALA A 88 -8.83 -13.85 -4.32
N LEU A 89 -8.52 -12.58 -4.58
CA LEU A 89 -7.17 -12.14 -4.94
C LEU A 89 -6.19 -12.13 -3.76
N LEU A 90 -6.66 -11.82 -2.55
CA LEU A 90 -5.86 -11.77 -1.33
C LEU A 90 -5.68 -13.14 -0.68
N PHE A 91 -6.51 -14.10 -1.07
CA PHE A 91 -6.53 -15.43 -0.52
C PHE A 91 -5.25 -16.20 -0.81
N SER A 92 -4.98 -17.17 0.06
CA SER A 92 -3.70 -17.86 0.18
C SER A 92 -3.86 -19.34 -0.13
N ILE A 93 -2.84 -19.93 -0.74
CA ILE A 93 -2.89 -21.27 -1.31
C ILE A 93 -2.97 -22.33 -0.22
N GLY A 94 -4.05 -23.13 -0.21
CA GLY A 94 -4.23 -24.25 0.72
C GLY A 94 -5.50 -24.15 1.56
N LEU A 95 -6.23 -23.05 1.44
CA LEU A 95 -7.58 -22.90 1.95
C LEU A 95 -8.57 -23.03 0.78
N ASP A 96 -9.80 -23.49 1.01
CA ASP A 96 -10.85 -23.52 -0.02
C ASP A 96 -11.71 -22.26 0.09
N TRP A 97 -11.62 -21.35 -0.89
CA TRP A 97 -12.51 -20.18 -0.96
C TRP A 97 -13.95 -20.57 -1.33
N SER A 98 -14.26 -21.84 -1.53
CA SER A 98 -15.65 -22.32 -1.61
C SER A 98 -16.22 -22.59 -0.22
N ASP A 99 -15.38 -22.85 0.79
CA ASP A 99 -15.80 -23.17 2.15
C ASP A 99 -16.31 -21.93 2.91
N PRO A 100 -17.61 -21.88 3.28
CA PRO A 100 -18.19 -20.77 4.02
C PRO A 100 -17.57 -20.58 5.41
N GLU A 101 -17.14 -21.66 6.07
CA GLU A 101 -16.53 -21.58 7.40
C GLU A 101 -15.19 -20.85 7.36
N THR A 102 -14.32 -21.25 6.43
CA THR A 102 -13.02 -20.63 6.22
C THR A 102 -13.16 -19.15 5.88
N LYS A 103 -14.13 -18.77 5.03
CA LYS A 103 -14.43 -17.35 4.75
C LYS A 103 -14.78 -16.57 6.00
N LYS A 104 -15.70 -17.11 6.82
CA LYS A 104 -16.18 -16.43 8.02
C LYS A 104 -15.04 -16.24 9.02
N LYS A 105 -14.19 -17.26 9.18
CA LYS A 105 -13.01 -17.20 10.06
C LYS A 105 -11.97 -16.18 9.56
N LEU A 106 -11.74 -16.07 8.25
CA LEU A 106 -10.86 -15.05 7.65
C LEU A 106 -11.41 -13.62 7.82
N ILE A 107 -12.69 -13.41 7.52
CA ILE A 107 -13.35 -12.11 7.67
C ILE A 107 -13.31 -11.63 9.13
N ASN A 108 -13.53 -12.54 10.07
CA ASN A 108 -13.48 -12.25 11.51
C ASN A 108 -12.06 -12.20 12.08
N GLY A 109 -11.02 -12.44 11.27
CA GLY A 109 -9.62 -12.44 11.71
C GLY A 109 -9.23 -13.61 12.62
N GLN A 110 -10.03 -14.68 12.64
CA GLN A 110 -9.77 -15.90 13.41
C GLN A 110 -8.72 -16.80 12.75
N ILE A 111 -8.55 -16.69 11.44
CA ILE A 111 -7.45 -17.30 10.68
C ILE A 111 -6.52 -16.18 10.24
N GLN A 112 -5.25 -16.29 10.60
CA GLN A 112 -4.18 -15.52 9.98
C GLN A 112 -3.53 -16.36 8.91
N VAL A 113 -3.42 -15.78 7.71
CA VAL A 113 -2.61 -16.32 6.64
C VAL A 113 -1.15 -16.31 7.09
N ALA A 114 -0.47 -17.44 6.97
CA ALA A 114 0.95 -17.54 7.27
C ALA A 114 1.78 -16.73 6.26
N GLY A 115 2.83 -16.05 6.72
CA GLY A 115 3.61 -15.11 5.91
C GLY A 115 4.41 -15.75 4.76
N ASP A 116 4.51 -17.07 4.74
CA ASP A 116 5.06 -17.86 3.63
C ASP A 116 4.05 -18.08 2.49
N GLN A 117 2.77 -17.76 2.70
CA GLN A 117 1.73 -17.86 1.69
C GLN A 117 1.47 -16.53 1.00
N TRP A 118 1.96 -16.43 -0.23
CA TRP A 118 1.80 -15.24 -1.06
C TRP A 118 0.35 -15.14 -1.60
N PRO A 119 -0.28 -13.96 -1.52
CA PRO A 119 -1.56 -13.71 -2.17
C PRO A 119 -1.53 -14.00 -3.66
N VAL A 120 -2.62 -14.56 -4.20
CA VAL A 120 -2.77 -14.85 -5.64
C VAL A 120 -2.59 -13.59 -6.50
N MET A 121 -2.96 -12.42 -5.98
CA MET A 121 -2.68 -11.10 -6.56
C MET A 121 -1.23 -10.91 -7.03
N LEU A 122 -0.26 -11.58 -6.42
CA LEU A 122 1.16 -11.41 -6.76
C LEU A 122 1.59 -12.25 -7.96
N TYR A 123 0.77 -13.18 -8.42
CA TYR A 123 1.10 -14.10 -9.50
C TYR A 123 0.67 -13.57 -10.88
N ALA A 124 1.41 -13.93 -11.92
CA ALA A 124 1.05 -13.65 -13.31
C ALA A 124 -0.37 -14.12 -13.60
N ASN A 125 -1.18 -13.25 -14.20
CA ASN A 125 -2.60 -13.52 -14.52
C ASN A 125 -3.44 -14.01 -13.32
N TYR A 126 -3.01 -13.72 -12.08
CA TYR A 126 -3.68 -14.19 -10.87
C TYR A 126 -3.81 -15.73 -10.82
N HIS A 127 -2.83 -16.44 -11.39
CA HIS A 127 -2.83 -17.89 -11.46
C HIS A 127 -1.63 -18.48 -10.70
N TYR A 128 -1.92 -19.36 -9.74
CA TYR A 128 -0.90 -20.09 -9.00
C TYR A 128 -0.64 -21.46 -9.63
N ASP A 129 0.63 -21.82 -9.77
CA ASP A 129 1.05 -23.14 -10.25
C ASP A 129 1.38 -24.07 -9.06
N LEU A 130 0.55 -25.09 -8.85
CA LEU A 130 0.73 -26.09 -7.78
C LEU A 130 2.00 -26.93 -7.94
N LYS A 131 2.55 -27.04 -9.16
CA LYS A 131 3.77 -27.82 -9.42
C LYS A 131 5.03 -27.00 -9.21
N VAL A 132 4.97 -25.69 -9.48
CA VAL A 132 6.09 -24.76 -9.36
C VAL A 132 5.61 -23.48 -8.70
N SER A 133 5.71 -23.43 -7.37
CA SER A 133 5.20 -22.32 -6.54
C SER A 133 5.77 -20.94 -6.86
N TRP A 134 6.94 -20.86 -7.50
CA TRP A 134 7.59 -19.60 -7.90
C TRP A 134 7.18 -19.13 -9.30
N ASN A 135 6.50 -19.98 -10.06
CA ASN A 135 6.12 -19.67 -11.43
C ASN A 135 5.11 -18.51 -11.44
N GLY A 136 5.46 -17.43 -12.13
CA GLY A 136 4.63 -16.23 -12.17
C GLY A 136 4.64 -15.38 -10.89
N LEU A 137 5.35 -15.75 -9.83
CA LEU A 137 5.42 -14.95 -8.60
C LEU A 137 6.06 -13.57 -8.88
N LEU A 138 5.48 -12.51 -8.31
CA LEU A 138 5.84 -11.11 -8.52
C LEU A 138 5.75 -10.64 -9.99
N ARG A 139 4.94 -11.30 -10.82
CA ARG A 139 4.74 -10.96 -12.23
C ARG A 139 3.32 -10.49 -12.56
N SER A 140 2.56 -10.08 -11.55
CA SER A 140 1.23 -9.49 -11.79
C SER A 140 1.32 -8.03 -12.23
N ILE A 141 0.28 -7.55 -12.91
CA ILE A 141 0.17 -6.15 -13.34
C ILE A 141 0.23 -5.17 -12.17
N CYS A 142 -0.20 -5.60 -10.98
CA CYS A 142 -0.19 -4.79 -9.76
C CYS A 142 1.22 -4.46 -9.24
N ILE A 143 2.26 -5.18 -9.69
CA ILE A 143 3.64 -5.02 -9.22
C ILE A 143 4.54 -4.45 -10.34
N LEU A 144 4.18 -4.69 -11.61
CA LEU A 144 4.96 -4.28 -12.78
C LEU A 144 5.11 -2.76 -12.97
N PHE A 145 4.23 -1.94 -12.38
CA PHE A 145 4.27 -0.47 -12.50
C PHE A 145 4.97 0.24 -11.33
N SER A 146 5.70 -0.48 -10.47
CA SER A 146 6.46 0.10 -9.36
C SER A 146 7.86 0.63 -9.73
N MET A 147 8.21 0.77 -11.02
CA MET A 147 9.52 1.28 -11.46
C MET A 147 9.45 2.68 -12.04
#